data_AF-A0A498KUP0-F1
#
_entry.id   AF-A0A498KUP0-F1
#
_cell.length_a   1.000
_cell.length_b   1.000
_cell.length_c   1.000
_cell.angle_alpha   90.00
_cell.angle_beta   90.00
_cell.angle_gamma   90.00
#
_symmetry.space_group_name_H-M   'P 1'
#
loop_
_entity.id
_entity.type
_entity.pdbx_description
1 polymer ?
#
loop_
_entity_poly.entity_id
_entity_poly.type
_entity_poly.pdbx_seq_one_letter_code
_entity_poly.pdbx_strand_id
1 'polypeptide(L)'
;MSRQYSSVHRPADANLTLTDEHGTIRVQKLVSQGERLEISDEHDEIKLDSLLLEGLSWQRERGVLADVIGDLDEPDPVPLTGGDPDDSVDEVSISNEYSHTTVRKIHTAAGEAIQIETPARGTSINLGVRSLRALTTVSDTYVFSEWFRTPFGPEDDPVEGPL
;
A
#
# COMPACT_ATOMS: atom_id res chain seq x y z
N MET A 1 24.05 -31.52 -15.72
CA MET A 1 23.11 -30.47 -16.20
C MET A 1 22.02 -30.35 -15.15
N SER A 2 22.21 -29.48 -14.17
CA SER A 2 21.26 -29.27 -13.08
C SER A 2 20.20 -28.28 -13.55
N ARG A 3 18.93 -28.71 -13.59
CA ARG A 3 17.80 -27.80 -13.79
C ARG A 3 17.70 -26.91 -12.55
N GLN A 4 17.89 -25.60 -12.72
CA GLN A 4 17.43 -24.61 -11.75
C GLN A 4 15.91 -24.79 -11.63
N TYR A 5 15.46 -25.25 -10.46
CA TYR A 5 14.07 -25.15 -10.09
C TYR A 5 13.79 -23.66 -9.88
N SER A 6 12.98 -23.09 -10.78
CA SER A 6 12.34 -21.80 -10.58
C SER A 6 11.66 -21.87 -9.21
N SER A 7 12.06 -21.00 -8.27
CA SER A 7 11.36 -20.88 -6.99
C SER A 7 9.93 -20.47 -7.32
N VAL A 8 9.00 -21.38 -7.16
CA VAL A 8 7.57 -21.06 -7.21
C VAL A 8 7.35 -20.22 -5.95
N HIS A 9 7.33 -18.91 -6.12
CA HIS A 9 7.02 -17.96 -5.06
C HIS A 9 5.61 -18.30 -4.58
N ARG A 10 5.53 -19.09 -3.51
CA ARG A 10 4.26 -19.43 -2.88
C ARG A 10 3.78 -18.10 -2.29
N PRO A 11 2.61 -17.57 -2.69
CA PRO A 11 2.08 -16.40 -2.01
C PRO A 11 1.95 -16.79 -0.54
N ALA A 12 2.74 -16.14 0.32
CA ALA A 12 2.72 -16.41 1.75
C ALA A 12 1.36 -16.03 2.34
N ASP A 13 0.95 -16.74 3.38
CA ASP A 13 -0.06 -16.25 4.33
C ASP A 13 0.58 -15.12 5.14
N ALA A 14 0.78 -13.97 4.49
CA ALA A 14 1.57 -12.91 5.08
C ALA A 14 0.81 -12.24 6.22
N ASN A 15 1.50 -12.15 7.37
CA ASN A 15 1.10 -11.42 8.55
C ASN A 15 2.25 -10.47 8.89
N LEU A 16 2.15 -9.23 8.44
CA LEU A 16 3.10 -8.18 8.80
C LEU A 16 2.68 -7.54 10.11
N THR A 17 3.64 -7.16 10.92
CA THR A 17 3.42 -6.37 12.13
C THR A 17 4.32 -5.14 12.05
N LEU A 18 3.72 -3.97 12.23
CA LEU A 18 4.41 -2.69 12.26
C LEU A 18 4.15 -2.00 13.60
N THR A 19 5.15 -1.38 14.20
CA THR A 19 5.02 -0.74 15.52
C THR A 19 5.64 0.64 15.55
N ASP A 20 4.94 1.58 16.19
CA ASP A 20 5.44 2.90 16.58
C ASP A 20 5.23 3.12 18.10
N GLU A 21 5.48 4.34 18.57
CA GLU A 21 5.25 4.71 19.97
C GLU A 21 3.77 4.75 20.38
N HIS A 22 2.85 4.74 19.41
CA HIS A 22 1.41 4.79 19.60
C HIS A 22 0.73 3.42 19.44
N GLY A 23 1.48 2.36 19.18
CA GLY A 23 0.97 0.98 19.16
C GLY A 23 1.35 0.20 17.92
N THR A 24 0.56 -0.83 17.64
CA THR A 24 0.88 -1.84 16.63
C THR A 24 -0.20 -1.92 15.57
N ILE A 25 0.22 -1.97 14.31
CA ILE A 25 -0.61 -2.29 13.15
C ILE A 25 -0.31 -3.71 12.68
N ARG A 26 -1.36 -4.47 12.41
CA ARG A 26 -1.30 -5.79 11.76
C ARG A 26 -1.76 -5.66 10.32
N VAL A 27 -1.06 -6.33 9.42
CA VAL A 27 -1.40 -6.40 7.99
C VAL A 27 -1.47 -7.86 7.59
N GLN A 28 -2.63 -8.31 7.11
CA GLN A 28 -2.89 -9.71 6.80
C GLN A 28 -3.53 -9.87 5.42
N LYS A 29 -3.10 -10.89 4.67
CA LYS A 29 -3.81 -11.31 3.45
C LYS A 29 -5.02 -12.19 3.78
N LEU A 30 -6.17 -11.89 3.18
CA LEU A 30 -7.41 -12.67 3.23
C LEU A 30 -7.75 -13.22 1.82
N VAL A 31 -8.20 -14.47 1.72
CA VAL A 31 -8.39 -15.19 0.43
C VAL A 31 -9.76 -15.89 0.27
N SER A 32 -10.79 -15.51 1.03
CA SER A 32 -12.06 -16.27 1.05
C SER A 32 -12.99 -16.05 -0.15
N GLN A 33 -13.08 -14.82 -0.67
CA GLN A 33 -14.00 -14.39 -1.75
C GLN A 33 -13.32 -13.35 -2.67
N GLY A 34 -12.05 -13.61 -3.01
CA GLY A 34 -11.13 -12.64 -3.58
C GLY A 34 -10.01 -12.28 -2.61
N GLU A 35 -8.88 -11.84 -3.14
CA GLU A 35 -7.73 -11.44 -2.33
C GLU A 35 -7.94 -10.04 -1.79
N ARG A 36 -7.75 -9.88 -0.48
CA ARG A 36 -7.78 -8.57 0.20
C ARG A 36 -6.64 -8.46 1.18
N LEU A 37 -6.18 -7.24 1.40
CA LEU A 37 -5.33 -6.86 2.50
C LEU A 37 -6.22 -6.34 3.64
N GLU A 38 -6.17 -7.00 4.79
CA GLU A 38 -6.71 -6.47 6.03
C GLU A 38 -5.61 -5.69 6.75
N ILE A 39 -5.92 -4.47 7.17
CA ILE A 39 -5.08 -3.64 8.03
C ILE A 39 -5.88 -3.39 9.29
N SER A 40 -5.31 -3.66 10.46
CA SER A 40 -6.01 -3.51 11.73
C SER A 40 -5.10 -3.01 12.86
N ASP A 41 -5.68 -2.28 13.79
CA ASP A 41 -5.10 -2.04 15.12
C ASP A 41 -5.92 -2.79 16.19
N GLU A 42 -5.92 -2.30 17.44
CA GLU A 42 -6.69 -2.89 18.53
C GLU A 42 -8.19 -2.56 18.51
N HIS A 43 -8.62 -1.60 17.71
CA HIS A 43 -9.97 -1.04 17.71
C HIS A 43 -10.66 -1.16 16.35
N ASP A 44 -9.93 -0.86 15.29
CA ASP A 44 -10.46 -0.66 13.95
C ASP A 44 -9.76 -1.56 12.92
N GLU A 45 -10.47 -1.85 11.83
CA GLU A 45 -9.97 -2.63 10.71
C GLU A 45 -10.48 -2.07 9.38
N ILE A 46 -9.67 -2.22 8.34
CA ILE A 46 -10.05 -1.96 6.96
C ILE A 46 -9.59 -3.09 6.05
N LYS A 47 -10.42 -3.39 5.05
CA LYS A 47 -10.18 -4.43 4.04
C LYS A 47 -10.10 -3.80 2.66
N LEU A 48 -8.94 -3.94 2.03
CA LEU A 48 -8.66 -3.35 0.71
C LEU A 48 -8.41 -4.45 -0.30
N ASP A 49 -9.11 -4.42 -1.43
CA ASP A 49 -8.76 -5.26 -2.57
C ASP A 49 -7.61 -4.63 -3.39
N SER A 50 -7.12 -5.36 -4.39
CA SER A 50 -6.01 -4.87 -5.22
C SER A 50 -6.32 -3.55 -5.92
N LEU A 51 -7.58 -3.29 -6.30
CA LEU A 51 -7.92 -2.05 -7.01
C LEU A 51 -7.81 -0.86 -6.06
N LEU A 52 -8.30 -0.99 -4.83
CA LEU A 52 -8.16 0.05 -3.81
C LEU A 52 -6.68 0.30 -3.43
N LEU A 53 -5.87 -0.76 -3.32
CA LEU A 53 -4.43 -0.65 -3.09
C LEU A 53 -3.70 0.05 -4.25
N GLU A 54 -4.11 -0.21 -5.49
CA GLU A 54 -3.60 0.48 -6.67
C GLU A 54 -3.95 1.98 -6.63
N GLY A 55 -5.17 2.32 -6.20
CA GLY A 55 -5.55 3.72 -5.97
C GLY A 55 -4.65 4.41 -4.93
N LEU A 56 -4.31 3.71 -3.84
CA LEU A 56 -3.36 4.21 -2.84
C LEU A 56 -1.97 4.43 -3.43
N SER A 57 -1.47 3.52 -4.27
CA SER A 57 -0.13 3.65 -4.85
C SER A 57 0.02 4.83 -5.81
N TRP A 58 -1.08 5.43 -6.26
CA TRP A 58 -1.05 6.66 -7.09
C TRP A 58 -0.84 7.93 -6.27
N GLN A 59 -1.04 7.89 -4.95
CA GLN A 59 -1.00 9.09 -4.11
C GLN A 59 0.45 9.53 -3.87
N ARG A 60 0.93 10.48 -4.68
CA ARG A 60 2.30 11.04 -4.57
C ARG A 60 2.39 12.22 -3.59
N GLU A 61 1.25 12.75 -3.18
CA GLU A 61 1.14 13.94 -2.34
C GLU A 61 0.32 13.64 -1.08
N ARG A 62 0.84 14.05 0.08
CA ARG A 62 0.18 13.77 1.37
C ARG A 62 -1.20 14.42 1.49
N GLY A 63 -1.41 15.57 0.87
CA GLY A 63 -2.70 16.27 0.90
C GLY A 63 -3.84 15.43 0.32
N VAL A 64 -3.60 14.78 -0.81
CA VAL A 64 -4.61 13.92 -1.47
C VAL A 64 -4.92 12.68 -0.64
N LEU A 65 -3.92 12.14 0.07
CA LEU A 65 -4.14 11.04 1.00
C LEU A 65 -4.99 11.50 2.21
N ALA A 66 -4.71 12.69 2.74
CA ALA A 66 -5.43 13.28 3.88
C ALA A 66 -6.92 13.56 3.58
N ASP A 67 -7.26 13.88 2.33
CA ASP A 67 -8.67 14.02 1.91
C ASP A 67 -9.49 12.74 2.12
N VAL A 68 -8.83 11.57 2.18
CA VAL A 68 -9.47 10.26 2.32
C VAL A 68 -9.35 9.69 3.72
N ILE A 69 -8.15 9.72 4.33
CA ILE A 69 -7.94 9.16 5.67
C ILE A 69 -8.20 10.19 6.79
N GLY A 70 -8.64 11.39 6.41
CA GLY A 70 -8.77 12.53 7.31
C GLY A 70 -7.44 13.26 7.52
N ASP A 71 -7.54 14.54 7.91
CA ASP A 71 -6.37 15.29 8.37
C ASP A 71 -5.82 14.62 9.64
N LEU A 72 -4.58 14.17 9.55
CA LEU A 72 -3.82 13.79 10.73
C LEU A 72 -3.47 15.06 11.48
N ASP A 73 -3.60 15.05 12.82
CA ASP A 73 -3.10 16.15 13.67
C ASP A 73 -1.63 16.48 13.38
N GLU A 74 -0.86 15.45 12.97
CA GLU A 74 0.50 15.57 12.50
C GLU A 74 0.75 14.61 11.31
N PRO A 75 1.54 15.02 10.29
CA PRO A 75 1.84 14.16 9.15
C PRO A 75 2.57 12.89 9.56
N ASP A 76 2.43 11.82 8.78
CA ASP A 76 3.23 10.61 8.98
C ASP A 76 4.73 10.91 8.77
N PRO A 77 5.61 10.58 9.74
CA PRO A 77 7.03 10.87 9.64
C PRO A 77 7.73 10.04 8.55
N VAL A 78 7.18 8.88 8.16
CA VAL A 78 7.73 8.03 7.09
C VAL A 78 7.54 8.72 5.74
N PRO A 79 8.60 8.91 4.93
CA PRO A 79 8.49 9.47 3.59
C PRO A 79 7.67 8.55 2.67
N LEU A 80 6.91 9.13 1.73
CA LEU A 80 6.07 8.38 0.79
C LEU A 80 6.86 7.46 -0.18
N THR A 81 8.19 7.59 -0.25
CA THR A 81 9.07 6.79 -1.10
C THR A 81 10.41 6.47 -0.41
N GLY A 82 11.15 5.50 -0.95
CA GLY A 82 12.43 5.03 -0.41
C GLY A 82 12.28 3.96 0.69
N GLY A 83 13.30 3.81 1.52
CA GLY A 83 13.39 2.77 2.54
C GLY A 83 14.02 1.47 2.05
N ASP A 84 14.43 0.63 3.00
CA ASP A 84 15.07 -0.65 2.76
C ASP A 84 14.07 -1.79 3.04
N PRO A 85 13.89 -2.74 2.10
CA PRO A 85 13.03 -3.91 2.33
C PRO A 85 13.45 -4.71 3.56
N ASP A 86 12.45 -5.18 4.32
CA ASP A 86 12.68 -6.16 5.37
C ASP A 86 12.66 -7.58 4.78
N ASP A 87 13.82 -8.06 4.32
CA ASP A 87 13.99 -9.39 3.71
C ASP A 87 13.71 -10.55 4.67
N SER A 88 13.46 -10.28 5.97
CA SER A 88 13.05 -11.31 6.93
C SER A 88 11.56 -11.66 6.85
N VAL A 89 10.78 -10.86 6.12
CA VAL A 89 9.34 -11.04 5.94
C VAL A 89 9.00 -11.13 4.46
N ASP A 90 8.21 -12.13 4.10
CA ASP A 90 7.80 -12.33 2.71
C ASP A 90 6.90 -11.19 2.21
N GLU A 91 7.11 -10.81 0.94
CA GLU A 91 6.22 -9.91 0.21
C GLU A 91 4.84 -10.56 0.00
N VAL A 92 3.80 -9.72 0.06
CA VAL A 92 2.41 -10.11 -0.12
C VAL A 92 1.93 -9.67 -1.49
N SER A 93 1.42 -10.60 -2.29
CA SER A 93 0.69 -10.27 -3.52
C SER A 93 -0.81 -10.22 -3.23
N ILE A 94 -1.47 -9.14 -3.65
CA ILE A 94 -2.94 -9.03 -3.69
C ILE A 94 -3.34 -8.81 -5.14
N SER A 95 -4.29 -9.60 -5.63
CA SER A 95 -4.73 -9.56 -7.02
C SER A 95 -6.22 -9.80 -7.17
N ASN A 96 -6.78 -9.18 -8.20
CA ASN A 96 -8.11 -9.47 -8.72
C ASN A 96 -8.08 -9.46 -10.26
N GLU A 97 -9.24 -9.50 -10.90
CA GLU A 97 -9.34 -9.53 -12.37
C GLU A 97 -8.94 -8.21 -13.07
N TYR A 98 -8.78 -7.12 -12.32
CA TYR A 98 -8.52 -5.78 -12.84
C TYR A 98 -7.14 -5.23 -12.44
N SER A 99 -6.56 -5.72 -11.34
CA SER A 99 -5.39 -5.14 -10.70
C SER A 99 -4.54 -6.19 -10.01
N HIS A 100 -3.25 -5.88 -9.89
CA HIS A 100 -2.28 -6.64 -9.12
C HIS A 100 -1.34 -5.68 -8.38
N THR A 101 -1.25 -5.86 -7.07
CA THR A 101 -0.41 -5.08 -6.17
C THR A 101 0.46 -5.99 -5.33
N THR A 102 1.65 -5.49 -4.97
CA THR A 102 2.52 -6.12 -3.99
C THR A 102 2.66 -5.23 -2.76
N VAL A 103 2.78 -5.86 -1.59
CA VAL A 103 2.92 -5.18 -0.31
C VAL A 103 4.11 -5.79 0.41
N ARG A 104 5.09 -4.96 0.77
CA ARG A 104 6.27 -5.39 1.53
C ARG A 104 6.48 -4.51 2.75
N LYS A 105 7.02 -5.09 3.82
CA LYS A 105 7.52 -4.30 4.95
C LYS A 105 8.85 -3.65 4.55
N ILE A 106 9.01 -2.38 4.93
CA ILE A 106 10.24 -1.62 4.74
C ILE A 106 10.64 -0.92 6.04
N HIS A 107 11.92 -0.60 6.15
CA HIS A 107 12.48 0.23 7.21
C HIS A 107 12.94 1.57 6.63
N THR A 108 12.59 2.66 7.30
CA THR A 108 13.10 4.00 6.98
C THR A 108 13.80 4.58 8.20
N ALA A 109 14.57 5.65 8.02
CA ALA A 109 15.14 6.41 9.15
C ALA A 109 14.06 7.00 10.09
N ALA A 110 12.82 7.10 9.62
CA ALA A 110 11.69 7.67 10.35
C ALA A 110 10.75 6.62 10.96
N GLY A 111 11.00 5.32 10.74
CA GLY A 111 10.19 4.23 11.29
C GLY A 111 9.85 3.13 10.28
N GLU A 112 9.07 2.16 10.75
CA GLU A 112 8.56 1.04 9.96
C GLU A 112 7.40 1.49 9.06
N ALA A 113 7.31 0.90 7.88
CA ALA A 113 6.23 1.15 6.94
C ALA A 113 5.93 -0.09 6.09
N ILE A 114 4.77 -0.08 5.45
CA ILE A 114 4.55 -0.92 4.26
C ILE A 114 4.80 -0.09 3.02
N GLN A 115 5.39 -0.72 2.01
CA GLN A 115 5.35 -0.21 0.65
C GLN A 115 4.29 -0.98 -0.13
N ILE A 116 3.39 -0.26 -0.75
CA ILE A 116 2.41 -0.77 -1.71
C ILE A 116 2.92 -0.42 -3.10
N GLU A 117 3.14 -1.40 -3.94
CA GLU A 117 3.59 -1.24 -5.32
C GLU A 117 2.54 -1.80 -6.29
N THR A 118 2.29 -1.08 -7.38
CA THR A 118 1.50 -1.57 -8.53
C THR A 118 2.45 -1.74 -9.72
N PRO A 119 3.03 -2.93 -9.94
CA PRO A 119 4.10 -3.12 -10.92
C PRO A 119 3.67 -2.77 -12.35
N ALA A 120 2.44 -3.12 -12.73
CA ALA A 120 1.90 -2.86 -14.06
C ALA A 120 1.83 -1.36 -14.41
N ARG A 121 1.86 -0.48 -13.40
CA ARG A 121 1.80 0.98 -13.55
C ARG A 121 3.07 1.69 -13.11
N GLY A 122 4.05 0.99 -12.52
CA GLY A 122 5.27 1.58 -11.99
C GLY A 122 5.01 2.61 -10.89
N THR A 123 3.94 2.42 -10.10
CA THR A 123 3.57 3.34 -9.00
C THR A 123 3.78 2.65 -7.67
N SER A 124 4.19 3.42 -6.65
CA SER A 124 4.35 2.92 -5.29
C SER A 124 4.12 4.02 -4.27
N ILE A 125 3.73 3.63 -3.07
CA ILE A 125 3.62 4.50 -1.90
C ILE A 125 4.08 3.76 -0.65
N ASN A 126 4.75 4.49 0.23
CA ASN A 126 5.06 4.04 1.58
C ASN A 126 4.04 4.62 2.56
N LEU A 127 3.48 3.76 3.41
CA LEU A 127 2.58 4.14 4.49
C LEU A 127 3.18 3.70 5.83
N GLY A 128 3.52 4.68 6.67
CA GLY A 128 3.96 4.45 8.03
C GLY A 128 2.80 4.07 8.95
N VAL A 129 3.15 3.70 10.19
CA VAL A 129 2.18 3.23 11.19
C VAL A 129 1.07 4.26 11.45
N ARG A 130 1.39 5.57 11.42
CA ARG A 130 0.42 6.65 11.65
C ARG A 130 -0.61 6.72 10.51
N SER A 131 -0.17 6.73 9.26
CA SER A 131 -1.07 6.70 8.09
C SER A 131 -1.89 5.41 8.04
N LEU A 132 -1.30 4.27 8.38
CA LEU A 132 -2.02 2.99 8.43
C LEU A 132 -3.11 2.99 9.50
N ARG A 133 -2.83 3.54 10.68
CA ARG A 133 -3.83 3.70 11.75
C ARG A 133 -4.96 4.63 11.35
N ALA A 134 -4.69 5.74 10.67
CA ALA A 134 -5.78 6.58 10.18
C ALA A 134 -6.60 5.87 9.08
N LEU A 135 -5.94 5.09 8.23
CA LEU A 135 -6.59 4.29 7.20
C LEU A 135 -7.57 3.26 7.79
N THR A 136 -7.31 2.68 8.97
CA THR A 136 -8.26 1.75 9.61
C THR A 136 -9.56 2.43 10.04
N THR A 137 -9.56 3.74 10.26
CA THR A 137 -10.76 4.51 10.66
C THR A 137 -11.71 4.83 9.50
N VAL A 138 -11.30 4.56 8.25
CA VAL A 138 -12.12 4.82 7.06
C VAL A 138 -13.25 3.79 7.00
N SER A 139 -14.46 4.23 7.37
CA SER A 139 -15.64 3.36 7.48
C SER A 139 -16.30 3.02 6.13
N ASP A 140 -16.11 3.86 5.10
CA ASP A 140 -16.70 3.67 3.78
C ASP A 140 -15.61 3.71 2.71
N THR A 141 -15.23 2.54 2.19
CA THR A 141 -14.22 2.43 1.14
C THR A 141 -14.68 3.01 -0.21
N TYR A 142 -15.95 3.42 -0.36
CA TYR A 142 -16.42 4.12 -1.55
C TYR A 142 -15.71 5.46 -1.77
N VAL A 143 -15.16 6.08 -0.72
CA VAL A 143 -14.39 7.33 -0.82
C VAL A 143 -13.19 7.21 -1.77
N PHE A 144 -12.58 6.02 -1.87
CA PHE A 144 -11.48 5.75 -2.79
C PHE A 144 -11.91 5.79 -4.27
N SER A 145 -13.21 5.67 -4.56
CA SER A 145 -13.73 5.69 -5.94
C SER A 145 -13.48 7.03 -6.65
N GLU A 146 -13.33 8.12 -5.90
CA GLU A 146 -13.04 9.45 -6.46
C GLU A 146 -11.70 9.45 -7.22
N TRP A 147 -10.70 8.69 -6.77
CA TRP A 147 -9.41 8.57 -7.46
C TRP A 147 -9.49 7.92 -8.83
N PHE A 148 -10.57 7.18 -9.10
CA PHE A 148 -10.81 6.51 -10.37
C PHE A 148 -11.74 7.29 -11.30
N ARG A 149 -12.36 8.38 -10.83
CA ARG A 149 -13.26 9.22 -11.65
C ARG A 149 -12.51 10.12 -12.63
N THR A 150 -11.33 10.57 -12.26
CA THR A 150 -10.44 11.32 -13.15
C THR A 150 -9.24 10.43 -13.43
N PRO A 151 -9.15 9.79 -14.61
CA PRO A 151 -8.02 8.94 -14.92
C PRO A 151 -6.77 9.82 -14.96
N PHE A 152 -5.88 9.66 -13.98
CA PHE A 152 -4.49 10.10 -14.12
C PHE A 152 -3.85 9.22 -15.19
N GLY A 153 -4.05 9.61 -16.46
CA GLY A 153 -3.32 9.03 -17.57
C GLY A 153 -1.85 9.43 -17.50
N PRO A 154 -0.94 8.73 -18.20
CA PRO A 154 0.47 9.11 -18.32
C PRO A 154 0.71 10.47 -19.04
N GLU A 155 -0.31 11.30 -19.21
CA GLU A 155 -0.25 12.59 -19.90
C GLU A 155 0.01 13.78 -18.95
N ASP A 156 0.19 13.54 -17.64
CA ASP A 156 0.58 14.60 -16.69
C ASP A 156 2.11 14.87 -16.66
N ASP A 157 2.86 14.31 -17.60
CA ASP A 157 4.17 14.87 -17.98
C ASP A 157 3.93 15.97 -19.03
N PRO A 158 4.40 17.23 -18.83
CA PRO A 158 4.45 18.16 -19.93
C PRO A 158 5.37 17.58 -21.01
N VAL A 159 4.79 17.21 -22.14
CA VAL A 159 5.55 16.92 -23.35
C VAL A 159 6.20 18.24 -23.78
N GLU A 160 7.40 18.54 -23.25
CA GLU A 160 8.32 19.49 -23.89
C GLU A 160 8.78 18.86 -25.21
N GLY A 161 7.94 18.97 -26.23
CA GLY A 161 8.33 18.86 -27.62
C GLY A 161 8.88 20.21 -28.09
N PRO A 162 9.97 20.25 -28.87
CA PRO A 162 10.54 21.51 -29.33
C PRO A 162 9.57 22.19 -30.31
N LEU A 163 9.30 23.48 -30.09
CA LEU A 163 8.77 24.38 -31.11
C LEU A 163 9.93 25.08 -31.83
#